data_AF-A0A8S4GA01-F1
#
_entry.id   AF-A0A8S4GA01-F1
#
_cell.length_a   1.000
_cell.length_b   1.000
_cell.length_c   1.000
_cell.angle_alpha   90.00
_cell.angle_beta   90.00
_cell.angle_gamma   90.00
#
_symmetry.space_group_name_H-M   'P 1'
#
loop_
_entity.id
_entity.type
_entity.pdbx_description
1 polymer ?
#
loop_
_entity_poly.entity_id
_entity_poly.type
_entity_poly.pdbx_seq_one_letter_code
_entity_poly.pdbx_strand_id
1 'polypeptide(L)'
;MKTYICVFTCLTTRALHIEVATDLSTASFLAALKRFLSRRGPVKVMHSDRGTNFVGANSYLRDLYKFLNSDEFSCSLKQELTENRIEWKFNCPASPHFGGCWESMVKVVKNHLFKVIGQQLLSYEELVTVLAQIESVLNSRPLTVLSADPAEPAALTPSHFLHTAPLLSLPAAEVHDDNLSLLHRHSLLDKLVQSFWRRWRVEYLHGLQTRQKWNVPSSAIIPGTVVVIIDDNAPPLSWPLAIVDKVHPSRDGVTRVVTVRTARGTYARPVVRGYQSRAAALVKQFQELQDQIEQANLELSTFRFLAEQEKHAIPRRIESLTEDVTRQTERERALQKRYAELQTQLEDLQKSNGTAEPMDVDMRTKVDVKE
;
A
#
# COMPACT_ATOMS: atom_id res chain seq x y z
N MET A 1 2.89 -0.66 -19.29
CA MET A 1 1.87 0.27 -19.81
C MET A 1 1.43 1.17 -18.66
N LYS A 2 1.41 2.49 -18.84
CA LYS A 2 0.92 3.43 -17.82
C LYS A 2 -0.57 3.64 -18.08
N THR A 3 -1.42 3.45 -17.08
CA THR A 3 -2.88 3.65 -17.19
C THR A 3 -3.33 4.70 -16.19
N TYR A 4 -4.43 5.37 -16.53
CA TYR A 4 -5.06 6.40 -15.73
C TYR A 4 -6.47 5.94 -15.34
N ILE A 5 -7.00 6.49 -14.25
CA ILE A 5 -8.32 6.14 -13.74
C ILE A 5 -9.15 7.42 -13.67
N CYS A 6 -10.28 7.43 -14.38
CA CYS A 6 -11.27 8.49 -14.33
C CYS A 6 -12.31 8.15 -13.26
N VAL A 7 -12.48 9.03 -12.28
CA VAL A 7 -13.45 8.84 -11.19
C VAL A 7 -14.53 9.90 -11.31
N PHE A 8 -15.77 9.47 -11.54
CA PHE A 8 -16.96 10.32 -11.56
C PHE A 8 -17.72 10.15 -10.26
N THR A 9 -18.09 11.25 -9.60
CA THR A 9 -18.84 11.24 -8.34
C THR A 9 -20.13 12.04 -8.48
N CYS A 10 -21.27 11.43 -8.14
CA CYS A 10 -22.54 12.13 -8.06
C CYS A 10 -22.59 13.00 -6.79
N LEU A 11 -22.83 14.30 -6.93
CA LEU A 11 -22.87 15.23 -5.80
C LEU A 11 -24.11 15.02 -4.90
N THR A 12 -25.21 14.51 -5.47
CA THR A 12 -26.48 14.29 -4.77
C THR A 12 -26.47 12.98 -3.99
N THR A 13 -26.22 11.86 -4.66
CA THR A 13 -26.33 10.51 -4.08
C THR A 13 -25.00 9.99 -3.56
N ARG A 14 -23.90 10.71 -3.84
CA ARG A 14 -22.52 10.27 -3.59
C ARG A 14 -22.15 8.98 -4.32
N ALA A 15 -22.93 8.56 -5.31
CA ALA A 15 -22.61 7.41 -6.14
C ALA A 15 -21.31 7.62 -6.92
N LEU A 16 -20.53 6.56 -7.09
CA LEU A 16 -19.27 6.55 -7.82
C LEU A 16 -19.39 5.81 -9.14
N HIS A 17 -18.62 6.26 -10.11
CA HIS A 17 -18.33 5.52 -11.33
C HIS A 17 -16.84 5.63 -11.67
N ILE A 18 -16.22 4.51 -12.02
CA ILE A 18 -14.78 4.38 -12.20
C ILE A 18 -14.51 3.77 -13.57
N GLU A 19 -13.73 4.48 -14.39
CA GLU A 19 -13.37 4.05 -15.74
C GLU A 19 -11.85 4.08 -15.94
N VAL A 20 -11.32 3.09 -16.68
CA VAL A 20 -9.90 3.03 -17.04
C VAL A 20 -9.66 3.86 -18.29
N ALA A 21 -8.61 4.68 -18.27
CA ALA A 21 -8.06 5.35 -19.44
C ALA A 21 -6.66 4.79 -19.73
N THR A 22 -6.39 4.45 -20.99
CA THR A 22 -5.14 3.80 -21.40
C THR A 22 -3.96 4.76 -21.42
N ASP A 23 -4.21 6.05 -21.59
CA ASP A 23 -3.21 7.12 -21.60
C ASP A 23 -3.85 8.45 -21.20
N LEU A 24 -3.02 9.49 -21.14
CA LEU A 24 -3.42 10.86 -20.85
C LEU A 24 -3.67 11.64 -22.14
N SER A 25 -4.58 11.14 -22.96
CA SER A 25 -4.98 11.76 -24.22
C SER A 25 -6.45 12.23 -24.19
N THR A 26 -6.78 13.18 -25.06
CA THR A 26 -8.15 13.69 -25.21
C THR A 26 -9.09 12.56 -25.62
N ALA A 27 -8.67 11.72 -26.56
CA ALA A 27 -9.43 10.58 -27.03
C ALA A 27 -9.74 9.58 -25.91
N SER A 28 -8.76 9.24 -25.07
CA SER A 28 -8.98 8.31 -23.95
C SER A 28 -9.92 8.87 -22.89
N PHE A 29 -9.81 10.17 -22.55
CA PHE A 29 -10.75 10.80 -21.64
C PHE A 29 -12.17 10.82 -22.21
N LEU A 30 -12.34 11.23 -23.47
CA LEU A 30 -13.65 11.25 -24.13
C LEU A 30 -14.26 9.85 -24.22
N ALA A 31 -13.45 8.82 -24.47
CA ALA A 31 -13.93 7.44 -24.44
C ALA A 31 -14.42 7.03 -23.04
N ALA A 32 -13.70 7.40 -21.98
CA ALA A 32 -14.14 7.17 -20.60
C ALA A 32 -15.43 7.94 -20.27
N LEU A 33 -15.55 9.20 -20.71
CA LEU A 33 -16.74 10.01 -20.54
C LEU A 33 -17.95 9.40 -21.28
N LYS A 34 -17.77 8.95 -22.52
CA LYS A 34 -18.81 8.27 -23.30
C LYS A 34 -19.25 6.98 -22.61
N ARG A 35 -18.33 6.16 -22.09
CA ARG A 35 -18.68 4.96 -21.30
C ARG A 35 -19.49 5.32 -20.05
N PHE A 36 -19.10 6.37 -19.33
CA PHE A 36 -19.85 6.87 -18.18
C PHE A 36 -21.29 7.28 -18.57
N LEU A 37 -21.44 8.15 -19.58
CA LEU A 37 -22.75 8.63 -20.02
C LEU A 37 -23.62 7.49 -20.56
N SER A 38 -23.05 6.52 -21.28
CA SER A 38 -23.78 5.35 -21.77
C SER A 38 -24.28 4.44 -20.65
N ARG A 39 -23.55 4.31 -19.54
CA ARG A 39 -23.97 3.47 -18.40
C ARG A 39 -24.86 4.18 -17.40
N ARG A 40 -24.64 5.49 -17.18
CA ARG A 40 -25.30 6.27 -16.12
C ARG A 40 -26.38 7.21 -16.64
N GLY A 41 -26.43 7.42 -17.96
CA GLY A 41 -27.33 8.37 -18.60
C GLY A 41 -26.75 9.79 -18.64
N PRO A 42 -27.49 10.72 -19.26
CA PRO A 42 -27.05 12.10 -19.44
C PRO A 42 -26.97 12.85 -18.12
N VAL A 43 -25.93 13.68 -17.97
CA VAL A 43 -25.76 14.59 -16.84
C VAL A 43 -25.97 16.03 -17.28
N LYS A 44 -26.55 16.87 -16.41
CA LYS A 44 -26.77 18.29 -16.74
C LYS A 44 -25.54 19.15 -16.49
N VAL A 45 -24.83 18.88 -15.41
CA VAL A 45 -23.69 19.69 -14.95
C VAL A 45 -22.56 18.79 -14.50
N MET A 46 -21.34 19.07 -14.95
CA MET A 46 -20.13 18.42 -14.48
C MET A 46 -19.20 19.45 -13.82
N HIS A 47 -18.61 19.06 -12.69
CA HIS A 47 -17.68 19.89 -11.93
C HIS A 47 -16.28 19.29 -11.97
N SER A 48 -15.27 20.14 -12.13
CA SER A 48 -13.87 19.73 -12.03
C SER A 48 -12.97 20.84 -11.48
N ASP A 49 -11.83 20.44 -10.93
CA ASP A 49 -10.80 21.37 -10.47
C ASP A 49 -9.94 21.89 -11.63
N ARG A 50 -9.53 23.16 -11.56
CA ARG A 50 -8.55 23.74 -12.50
C ARG A 50 -7.11 23.29 -12.24
N GLY A 51 -6.86 22.50 -11.20
CA GLY A 51 -5.54 21.91 -10.92
C GLY A 51 -4.43 22.89 -10.50
N THR A 52 -4.61 24.21 -10.63
CA THR A 52 -3.57 25.23 -10.46
C THR A 52 -3.14 25.49 -9.01
N ASN A 53 -3.87 24.99 -8.00
CA ASN A 53 -3.61 25.31 -6.59
C ASN A 53 -2.53 24.43 -5.92
N PHE A 54 -1.90 23.48 -6.61
CA PHE A 54 -0.87 22.62 -6.04
C PHE A 54 0.54 23.09 -6.48
N VAL A 55 1.05 24.11 -5.79
CA VAL A 55 2.35 24.77 -6.05
C VAL A 55 3.58 23.89 -5.72
N GLY A 56 3.49 22.56 -5.82
CA GLY A 56 4.59 21.71 -5.33
C GLY A 56 4.81 20.34 -5.94
N ALA A 57 4.05 19.89 -6.94
CA ALA A 57 3.95 18.44 -7.13
C ALA A 57 4.41 17.94 -8.51
N ASN A 58 5.44 17.09 -8.48
CA ASN A 58 5.72 15.89 -9.29
C ASN A 58 5.57 15.98 -10.83
N SER A 59 6.55 15.48 -11.59
CA SER A 59 6.55 15.51 -13.07
C SER A 59 5.25 14.95 -13.69
N TYR A 60 4.67 13.91 -13.07
CA TYR A 60 3.41 13.29 -13.50
C TYR A 60 2.19 14.20 -13.43
N LEU A 61 2.10 15.06 -12.41
CA LEU A 61 0.96 15.98 -12.27
C LEU A 61 1.09 17.12 -13.27
N ARG A 62 2.32 17.52 -13.61
CA ARG A 62 2.59 18.52 -14.66
C ARG A 62 2.04 18.10 -16.02
N ASP A 63 2.19 16.84 -16.40
CA ASP A 63 1.66 16.34 -17.67
C ASP A 63 0.13 16.35 -17.70
N LEU A 64 -0.52 15.93 -16.60
CA LEU A 64 -1.97 16.05 -16.41
C LEU A 64 -2.45 17.50 -16.53
N TYR A 65 -1.73 18.46 -15.95
CA TYR A 65 -2.09 19.86 -16.04
C TYR A 65 -1.89 20.44 -17.44
N LYS A 66 -0.82 20.05 -18.14
CA LYS A 66 -0.63 20.43 -19.55
C LYS A 66 -1.78 19.91 -20.42
N PHE A 67 -2.18 18.67 -20.20
CA PHE A 67 -3.31 18.06 -20.87
C PHE A 67 -4.62 18.84 -20.62
N LEU A 68 -4.97 19.06 -19.35
CA LEU A 68 -6.21 19.78 -18.97
C LEU A 68 -6.26 21.22 -19.48
N ASN A 69 -5.10 21.88 -19.61
CA ASN A 69 -4.99 23.25 -20.13
C ASN A 69 -4.71 23.29 -21.65
N SER A 70 -4.69 22.17 -22.35
CA SER A 70 -4.47 22.17 -23.79
C SER A 70 -5.70 22.67 -24.53
N ASP A 71 -5.47 23.46 -25.58
CA ASP A 71 -6.54 24.03 -26.40
C ASP A 71 -7.30 22.93 -27.17
N GLU A 72 -6.60 21.89 -27.63
CA GLU A 72 -7.18 20.73 -28.31
C GLU A 72 -8.17 19.97 -27.41
N PHE A 73 -7.75 19.68 -26.17
CA PHE A 73 -8.63 19.06 -25.17
C PHE A 73 -9.83 19.95 -24.90
N SER A 74 -9.61 21.24 -24.65
CA SER A 74 -10.67 22.19 -24.35
C SER A 74 -11.67 22.33 -25.49
N CYS A 75 -11.22 22.33 -26.74
CA CYS A 75 -12.08 22.44 -27.92
C CYS A 75 -12.93 21.16 -28.09
N SER A 76 -12.27 20.00 -28.12
CA SER A 76 -12.93 18.70 -28.31
C SER A 76 -13.91 18.38 -27.19
N LEU A 77 -13.53 18.68 -25.95
CA LEU A 77 -14.40 18.52 -24.79
C LEU A 77 -15.61 19.45 -24.88
N LYS A 78 -15.42 20.74 -25.19
CA LYS A 78 -16.55 21.67 -25.37
C LYS A 78 -17.54 21.21 -26.44
N GLN A 79 -17.03 20.67 -27.55
CA GLN A 79 -17.88 20.13 -28.61
C GLN A 79 -18.74 18.97 -28.07
N GLU A 80 -18.11 17.95 -27.49
CA GLU A 80 -18.81 16.78 -26.93
C GLU A 80 -19.82 17.16 -25.83
N LEU A 81 -19.47 18.12 -24.97
CA LEU A 81 -20.40 18.62 -23.97
C LEU A 81 -21.59 19.35 -24.58
N THR A 82 -21.38 20.15 -25.62
CA THR A 82 -22.44 20.91 -26.29
C THR A 82 -23.42 19.96 -26.97
N GLU A 83 -22.91 18.95 -27.67
CA GLU A 83 -23.71 17.88 -28.30
C GLU A 83 -24.59 17.16 -27.27
N ASN A 84 -24.03 16.87 -26.09
CA ASN A 84 -24.74 16.19 -25.00
C ASN A 84 -25.50 17.15 -24.05
N ARG A 85 -25.52 18.46 -24.33
CA ARG A 85 -26.15 19.51 -23.50
C ARG A 85 -25.68 19.51 -22.04
N ILE A 86 -24.39 19.27 -21.82
CA ILE A 86 -23.76 19.21 -20.51
C ILE A 86 -23.04 20.52 -20.21
N GLU A 87 -23.37 21.15 -19.08
CA GLU A 87 -22.66 22.33 -18.60
C GLU A 87 -21.42 21.91 -17.79
N TRP A 88 -20.22 22.33 -18.20
CA TRP A 88 -18.99 22.05 -17.46
C TRP A 88 -18.50 23.25 -16.67
N LYS A 89 -18.45 23.09 -15.35
CA LYS A 89 -18.07 24.12 -14.39
C LYS A 89 -16.72 23.79 -13.78
N PHE A 90 -15.78 24.69 -13.97
CA PHE A 90 -14.53 24.65 -13.25
C PHE A 90 -14.66 25.38 -11.92
N ASN A 91 -14.01 24.84 -10.89
CA ASN A 91 -13.94 25.53 -9.60
C ASN A 91 -13.28 26.91 -9.73
N CYS A 92 -13.70 27.83 -8.86
CA CYS A 92 -13.09 29.14 -8.75
C CYS A 92 -11.61 28.97 -8.32
N PRO A 93 -10.66 29.71 -8.91
CA PRO A 93 -9.27 29.72 -8.46
C PRO A 93 -9.21 29.96 -6.94
N ALA A 94 -8.29 29.29 -6.24
CA ALA A 94 -8.12 29.40 -4.77
C ALA A 94 -9.30 28.95 -3.88
N SER A 95 -10.28 28.20 -4.39
CA SER A 95 -11.41 27.68 -3.59
C SER A 95 -11.45 26.13 -3.50
N PRO A 96 -10.39 25.48 -2.94
CA PRO A 96 -10.29 24.02 -2.87
C PRO A 96 -11.40 23.38 -2.03
N HIS A 97 -12.00 24.12 -1.10
CA HIS A 97 -13.12 23.62 -0.29
C HIS A 97 -14.34 23.20 -1.11
N PHE A 98 -14.57 23.79 -2.29
CA PHE A 98 -15.66 23.38 -3.18
C PHE A 98 -15.46 21.97 -3.73
N GLY A 99 -14.21 21.49 -3.80
CA GLY A 99 -13.86 20.14 -4.25
C GLY A 99 -13.81 19.06 -3.18
N GLY A 100 -13.90 19.43 -1.90
CA GLY A 100 -13.73 18.49 -0.79
C GLY A 100 -14.67 17.28 -0.85
N CYS A 101 -15.85 17.42 -1.45
CA CYS A 101 -16.84 16.36 -1.56
C CYS A 101 -16.45 15.23 -2.55
N TRP A 102 -15.81 15.54 -3.68
CA TRP A 102 -15.26 14.53 -4.58
C TRP A 102 -13.82 14.18 -4.23
N GLU A 103 -13.02 15.11 -3.73
CA GLU A 103 -11.63 14.85 -3.29
C GLU A 103 -11.58 13.78 -2.18
N SER A 104 -12.50 13.85 -1.21
CA SER A 104 -12.61 12.83 -0.16
C SER A 104 -12.86 11.45 -0.75
N MET A 105 -13.68 11.39 -1.81
CA MET A 105 -14.05 10.14 -2.45
C MET A 105 -12.91 9.61 -3.35
N VAL A 106 -12.26 10.49 -4.12
CA VAL A 106 -11.05 10.17 -4.89
C VAL A 106 -9.94 9.68 -3.97
N LYS A 107 -9.77 10.30 -2.79
CA LYS A 107 -8.80 9.87 -1.78
C LYS A 107 -9.10 8.47 -1.27
N VAL A 108 -10.37 8.14 -1.01
CA VAL A 108 -10.79 6.77 -0.64
C VAL A 108 -10.42 5.79 -1.74
N VAL A 109 -10.82 6.05 -2.98
CA VAL A 109 -10.54 5.17 -4.13
C VAL A 109 -9.04 4.98 -4.29
N LYS A 110 -8.28 6.08 -4.29
CA LYS A 110 -6.82 6.08 -4.43
C LYS A 110 -6.14 5.27 -3.33
N ASN A 111 -6.40 5.59 -2.06
CA ASN A 111 -5.75 4.93 -0.94
C ASN A 111 -5.99 3.42 -0.94
N HIS A 112 -7.22 3.01 -1.23
CA HIS A 112 -7.53 1.59 -1.24
C HIS A 112 -6.96 0.89 -2.47
N LEU A 113 -7.03 1.48 -3.66
CA LEU A 113 -6.42 0.90 -4.87
C LEU A 113 -4.92 0.68 -4.69
N PHE A 114 -4.19 1.71 -4.25
CA PHE A 114 -2.74 1.60 -4.06
C PHE A 114 -2.37 0.55 -3.01
N LYS A 115 -3.09 0.50 -1.89
CA LYS A 115 -2.79 -0.45 -0.82
C LYS A 115 -3.22 -1.89 -1.15
N VAL A 116 -4.27 -2.07 -1.95
CA VAL A 116 -4.84 -3.39 -2.27
C VAL A 116 -4.13 -4.02 -3.46
N ILE A 117 -3.97 -3.27 -4.55
CA ILE A 117 -3.27 -3.74 -5.76
C ILE A 117 -1.76 -3.79 -5.51
N GLY A 118 -1.21 -2.82 -4.78
CA GLY A 118 0.21 -2.80 -4.41
C GLY A 118 1.12 -2.88 -5.64
N GLN A 119 1.97 -3.91 -5.69
CA GLN A 119 2.90 -4.18 -6.79
C GLN A 119 2.37 -5.24 -7.78
N GLN A 120 1.11 -5.68 -7.67
CA GLN A 120 0.56 -6.72 -8.53
C GLN A 120 0.43 -6.23 -9.98
N LEU A 121 0.91 -7.07 -10.92
CA LEU A 121 0.80 -6.80 -12.35
C LEU A 121 -0.53 -7.35 -12.89
N LEU A 122 -1.48 -6.44 -13.10
CA LEU A 122 -2.78 -6.73 -13.69
C LEU A 122 -2.77 -6.48 -15.19
N SER A 123 -3.44 -7.36 -15.94
CA SER A 123 -3.81 -7.11 -17.33
C SER A 123 -4.86 -5.99 -17.41
N TYR A 124 -5.08 -5.45 -18.61
CA TYR A 124 -6.11 -4.43 -18.81
C TYR A 124 -7.51 -4.93 -18.40
N GLU A 125 -7.87 -6.14 -18.80
CA GLU A 125 -9.18 -6.73 -18.49
C GLU A 125 -9.36 -7.00 -16.99
N GLU A 126 -8.29 -7.44 -16.32
CA GLU A 126 -8.28 -7.66 -14.87
C GLU A 126 -8.42 -6.36 -14.10
N LEU A 127 -7.71 -5.30 -14.53
CA LEU A 127 -7.83 -3.98 -13.92
C LEU A 127 -9.26 -3.44 -14.07
N VAL A 128 -9.86 -3.54 -15.26
CA VAL A 128 -11.26 -3.15 -15.51
C VAL A 128 -12.20 -3.94 -14.59
N THR A 129 -11.98 -5.25 -14.47
CA THR A 129 -12.81 -6.13 -13.64
C THR A 129 -12.72 -5.78 -12.15
N VAL A 130 -11.50 -5.58 -11.63
CA VAL A 130 -11.27 -5.21 -10.23
C VAL A 130 -11.86 -3.84 -9.93
N LEU A 131 -11.72 -2.87 -10.84
CA LEU A 131 -12.28 -1.53 -10.65
C LEU A 131 -13.81 -1.54 -10.67
N ALA A 132 -14.44 -2.35 -11.53
CA ALA A 132 -15.89 -2.51 -11.54
C ALA A 132 -16.41 -3.14 -10.22
N GLN A 133 -15.70 -4.12 -9.67
CA GLN A 133 -16.03 -4.70 -8.37
C GLN A 133 -15.77 -3.73 -7.21
N ILE A 134 -14.72 -2.91 -7.28
CA ILE A 134 -14.47 -1.86 -6.29
C ILE A 134 -15.56 -0.80 -6.35
N GLU A 135 -16.01 -0.41 -7.54
CA GLU A 135 -17.14 0.50 -7.73
C GLU A 135 -18.41 -0.05 -7.07
N SER A 136 -18.72 -1.33 -7.24
CA SER A 136 -19.87 -1.97 -6.59
C SER A 136 -19.75 -1.95 -5.06
N VAL A 137 -18.56 -2.26 -4.54
CA VAL A 137 -18.25 -2.21 -3.11
C VAL A 137 -18.46 -0.82 -2.53
N LEU A 138 -17.91 0.21 -3.16
CA LEU A 138 -18.07 1.58 -2.71
C LEU A 138 -19.53 2.03 -2.77
N ASN A 139 -20.28 1.62 -3.80
CA ASN A 139 -21.69 1.97 -3.96
C ASN A 139 -22.66 1.14 -3.11
N SER A 140 -22.22 0.06 -2.46
CA SER A 140 -23.04 -0.73 -1.52
C SER A 140 -23.13 -0.12 -0.11
N ARG A 141 -22.33 0.92 0.17
CA ARG A 141 -22.23 1.48 1.52
C ARG A 141 -23.57 2.07 2.01
N PRO A 142 -23.93 1.90 3.28
CA PRO A 142 -25.18 2.43 3.84
C PRO A 142 -25.09 3.94 4.04
N LEU A 143 -26.05 4.71 3.50
CA LEU A 143 -26.18 6.16 3.69
C LEU A 143 -27.11 6.51 4.85
N THR A 144 -28.28 5.89 4.88
CA THR A 144 -29.31 6.09 5.89
C THR A 144 -30.20 4.86 5.96
N VAL A 145 -31.09 4.79 6.94
CA VAL A 145 -32.12 3.75 7.04
C VAL A 145 -33.15 3.94 5.92
N LEU A 146 -33.48 2.87 5.21
CA LEU A 146 -34.50 2.85 4.15
C LEU A 146 -35.87 2.51 4.71
N SER A 147 -35.95 1.51 5.61
CA SER A 147 -37.22 1.01 6.15
C SER A 147 -37.63 1.78 7.39
N ALA A 148 -38.91 2.15 7.46
CA ALA A 148 -39.53 2.64 8.69
C ALA A 148 -39.91 1.51 9.66
N ASP A 149 -39.93 0.26 9.18
CA ASP A 149 -40.27 -0.92 9.99
C ASP A 149 -39.06 -1.38 10.82
N PRO A 150 -39.13 -1.31 12.16
CA PRO A 150 -38.10 -1.85 13.03
C PRO A 150 -37.97 -3.39 12.94
N ALA A 151 -38.86 -4.13 12.27
CA ALA A 151 -38.68 -5.57 12.08
C ALA A 151 -37.67 -5.88 10.96
N GLU A 152 -37.57 -5.03 9.93
CA GLU A 152 -36.76 -5.24 8.73
C GLU A 152 -35.80 -4.06 8.47
N PRO A 153 -34.68 -3.97 9.21
CA PRO A 153 -33.72 -2.90 8.98
C PRO A 153 -33.02 -3.07 7.63
N ALA A 154 -33.37 -2.22 6.68
CA ALA A 154 -32.67 -2.06 5.40
C ALA A 154 -32.00 -0.69 5.33
N ALA A 155 -30.83 -0.61 4.70
CA ALA A 155 -30.13 0.66 4.49
C ALA A 155 -30.28 1.15 3.05
N LEU A 156 -30.52 2.44 2.88
CA LEU A 156 -30.45 3.13 1.60
C LEU A 156 -28.98 3.26 1.19
N THR A 157 -28.62 2.76 0.01
CA THR A 157 -27.25 2.80 -0.52
C THR A 157 -27.19 3.63 -1.81
N PRO A 158 -26.02 4.13 -2.23
CA PRO A 158 -25.88 4.75 -3.55
C PRO A 158 -26.35 3.85 -4.70
N SER A 159 -26.17 2.53 -4.55
CA SER A 159 -26.62 1.54 -5.54
C SER A 159 -28.13 1.54 -5.75
N HIS A 160 -28.93 1.83 -4.72
CA HIS A 160 -30.38 1.94 -4.86
C HIS A 160 -30.78 3.06 -5.82
N PHE A 161 -30.02 4.15 -5.87
CA PHE A 161 -30.27 5.23 -6.83
C PHE A 161 -29.79 4.90 -8.25
N LEU A 162 -28.79 4.03 -8.38
CA LEU A 162 -28.20 3.68 -9.67
C LEU A 162 -28.92 2.54 -10.38
N HIS A 163 -29.32 1.51 -9.64
CA HIS A 163 -29.84 0.26 -10.20
C HIS A 163 -31.25 -0.08 -9.68
N THR A 164 -31.86 0.79 -8.87
CA THR A 164 -33.16 0.56 -8.18
C THR A 164 -33.20 -0.65 -7.23
N ALA A 165 -32.08 -1.36 -7.08
CA ALA A 165 -31.93 -2.54 -6.25
C ALA A 165 -30.52 -2.57 -5.61
N PRO A 166 -30.33 -3.27 -4.48
CA PRO A 166 -29.00 -3.47 -3.91
C PRO A 166 -28.13 -4.29 -4.86
N LEU A 167 -26.82 -4.01 -4.87
CA LEU A 167 -25.88 -4.82 -5.62
C LEU A 167 -25.66 -6.15 -4.90
N LEU A 168 -25.76 -7.24 -5.65
CA LEU A 168 -25.41 -8.58 -5.19
C LEU A 168 -24.03 -8.94 -5.75
N SER A 169 -23.14 -9.44 -4.90
CA SER A 169 -21.86 -9.99 -5.33
C SER A 169 -22.06 -11.44 -5.74
N LEU A 170 -21.36 -11.88 -6.77
CA LEU A 170 -21.25 -13.31 -7.04
C LEU A 170 -20.59 -14.00 -5.84
N PRO A 171 -21.02 -15.22 -5.46
CA PRO A 171 -20.34 -15.99 -4.42
C PRO A 171 -18.90 -16.25 -4.84
N ALA A 172 -17.94 -15.79 -4.04
CA ALA A 172 -16.52 -16.07 -4.21
C ALA A 172 -16.02 -16.85 -2.99
N ALA A 173 -15.18 -17.87 -3.22
CA ALA A 173 -14.54 -18.60 -2.14
C ALA A 173 -13.56 -17.68 -1.37
N GLU A 174 -13.39 -17.92 -0.07
CA GLU A 174 -12.33 -17.23 0.68
C GLU A 174 -10.97 -17.68 0.15
N VAL A 175 -10.15 -16.72 -0.29
CA VAL A 175 -8.82 -17.01 -0.85
C VAL A 175 -7.77 -16.87 0.26
N HIS A 176 -7.16 -17.99 0.64
CA HIS A 176 -6.05 -18.04 1.60
C HIS A 176 -4.69 -17.84 0.91
N ASP A 177 -3.63 -17.56 1.68
CA ASP A 177 -2.31 -17.13 1.16
C ASP A 177 -1.49 -18.25 0.47
N ASP A 178 -1.98 -19.48 0.45
CA ASP A 178 -1.19 -20.64 0.02
C ASP A 178 -1.22 -20.84 -1.52
N ASN A 179 -0.08 -20.53 -2.15
CA ASN A 179 0.41 -20.94 -3.49
C ASN A 179 -0.41 -20.56 -4.74
N LEU A 180 -0.24 -19.32 -5.21
CA LEU A 180 -0.82 -18.79 -6.47
C LEU A 180 -0.17 -19.38 -7.77
N SER A 181 -0.62 -20.55 -8.26
CA SER A 181 -0.41 -21.08 -9.63
C SER A 181 -1.38 -20.50 -10.70
N LEU A 182 -1.30 -20.84 -11.99
CA LEU A 182 -2.10 -20.21 -13.08
C LEU A 182 -3.65 -20.30 -12.94
N LEU A 183 -4.20 -21.26 -12.19
CA LEU A 183 -5.61 -21.31 -11.76
C LEU A 183 -5.99 -20.19 -10.77
N HIS A 184 -5.01 -19.39 -10.33
CA HIS A 184 -5.13 -18.38 -9.28
C HIS A 184 -5.24 -16.94 -9.76
N ARG A 185 -5.33 -16.66 -11.07
CA ARG A 185 -5.56 -15.27 -11.51
C ARG A 185 -6.95 -14.78 -11.14
N HIS A 186 -7.98 -15.61 -11.27
CA HIS A 186 -9.32 -15.28 -10.76
C HIS A 186 -9.32 -15.15 -9.24
N SER A 187 -8.67 -16.08 -8.52
CA SER A 187 -8.50 -16.01 -7.07
C SER A 187 -7.73 -14.77 -6.62
N LEU A 188 -6.80 -14.25 -7.44
CA LEU A 188 -6.12 -12.99 -7.19
C LEU A 188 -7.09 -11.82 -7.25
N LEU A 189 -7.98 -11.74 -8.26
CA LEU A 189 -8.99 -10.68 -8.33
C LEU A 189 -9.94 -10.74 -7.13
N ASP A 190 -10.41 -11.93 -6.77
CA ASP A 190 -11.28 -12.12 -5.61
C ASP A 190 -10.57 -11.72 -4.31
N LYS A 191 -9.30 -12.10 -4.15
CA LYS A 191 -8.46 -11.69 -3.02
C LYS A 191 -8.27 -10.18 -2.96
N LEU A 192 -8.06 -9.52 -4.09
CA LEU A 192 -7.95 -8.06 -4.16
C LEU A 192 -9.25 -7.42 -3.68
N VAL A 193 -10.40 -7.87 -4.18
CA VAL A 193 -11.71 -7.33 -3.81
C VAL A 193 -12.04 -7.61 -2.33
N GLN A 194 -11.76 -8.81 -1.82
CA GLN A 194 -11.91 -9.16 -0.41
C GLN A 194 -11.00 -8.33 0.51
N SER A 195 -9.75 -8.09 0.09
CA SER A 195 -8.80 -7.22 0.80
C SER A 195 -9.27 -5.76 0.79
N PHE A 196 -9.78 -5.29 -0.35
CA PHE A 196 -10.39 -3.97 -0.48
C PHE A 196 -11.58 -3.82 0.48
N TRP A 197 -12.51 -4.78 0.45
CA TRP A 197 -13.71 -4.78 1.28
C TRP A 197 -13.38 -4.72 2.77
N ARG A 198 -12.49 -5.60 3.26
CA ARG A 198 -12.11 -5.65 4.68
C ARG A 198 -11.60 -4.29 5.17
N ARG A 199 -10.78 -3.61 4.36
CA ARG A 199 -10.22 -2.29 4.69
C ARG A 199 -11.27 -1.19 4.57
N TRP A 200 -12.00 -1.16 3.45
CA TRP A 200 -13.02 -0.15 3.17
C TRP A 200 -14.11 -0.12 4.24
N ARG A 201 -14.61 -1.30 4.63
CA ARG A 201 -15.62 -1.42 5.69
C ARG A 201 -15.14 -0.74 6.97
N VAL A 202 -13.90 -1.02 7.37
CA VAL A 202 -13.30 -0.43 8.58
C VAL A 202 -13.17 1.08 8.41
N GLU A 203 -12.53 1.57 7.35
CA GLU A 203 -12.31 3.00 7.14
C GLU A 203 -13.63 3.80 7.01
N TYR A 204 -14.63 3.25 6.33
CA TYR A 204 -15.95 3.88 6.20
C TYR A 204 -16.66 4.01 7.55
N LEU A 205 -16.68 2.93 8.35
CA LEU A 205 -17.29 2.95 9.68
C LEU A 205 -16.59 3.95 10.62
N HIS A 206 -15.27 4.11 10.49
CA HIS A 206 -14.55 5.19 11.18
C HIS A 206 -15.01 6.57 10.73
N GLY A 207 -15.21 6.77 9.44
CA GLY A 207 -15.69 8.04 8.88
C GLY A 207 -17.09 8.42 9.36
N LEU A 208 -17.96 7.44 9.62
CA LEU A 208 -19.30 7.66 10.17
C LEU A 208 -19.31 8.05 11.66
N GLN A 209 -18.25 7.72 12.40
CA GLN A 209 -18.10 8.13 13.79
C GLN A 209 -17.59 9.58 13.86
N THR A 210 -18.52 10.54 13.85
CA THR A 210 -18.22 11.96 13.94
C THR A 210 -17.39 12.24 15.20
N ARG A 211 -16.19 12.82 15.04
CA ARG A 211 -15.41 13.36 16.17
C ARG A 211 -16.19 14.51 16.80
N GLN A 212 -16.91 14.25 17.88
CA GLN A 212 -17.39 15.33 18.73
C GLN A 212 -16.19 15.98 19.43
N LYS A 213 -16.20 17.31 19.56
CA LYS A 213 -15.24 18.00 20.42
C LYS A 213 -15.35 17.37 21.81
N TRP A 214 -14.21 17.07 22.45
CA TRP A 214 -14.08 16.36 23.73
C TRP A 214 -15.00 16.89 24.86
N ASN A 215 -15.49 18.12 24.74
CA ASN A 215 -16.31 18.81 25.73
C ASN A 215 -17.83 18.68 25.51
N VAL A 216 -18.29 17.92 24.51
CA VAL A 216 -19.72 17.69 24.27
C VAL A 216 -20.06 16.23 24.59
N PRO A 217 -20.99 15.95 25.52
CA PRO A 217 -21.43 14.58 25.77
C PRO A 217 -22.10 14.00 24.52
N SER A 218 -21.66 12.80 24.13
CA SER A 218 -22.24 12.02 23.03
C SER A 218 -23.72 11.74 23.28
N SER A 219 -24.54 11.89 22.24
CA SER A 219 -25.98 11.60 22.27
C SER A 219 -26.24 10.22 22.87
N ALA A 220 -27.20 10.13 23.79
CA ALA A 220 -27.61 8.87 24.39
C ALA A 220 -28.10 7.91 23.31
N ILE A 221 -27.73 6.63 23.42
CA ILE A 221 -28.22 5.60 22.50
C ILE A 221 -29.65 5.28 22.89
N ILE A 222 -30.58 5.44 21.95
CA ILE A 222 -32.00 5.24 22.18
C ILE A 222 -32.41 3.84 21.68
N PRO A 223 -33.17 3.06 22.45
CA PRO A 223 -33.82 1.86 21.93
C PRO A 223 -34.62 2.16 20.65
N GLY A 224 -34.63 1.25 19.69
CA GLY A 224 -35.22 1.44 18.36
C GLY A 224 -34.26 2.03 17.33
N THR A 225 -33.09 2.53 17.73
CA THR A 225 -32.06 3.02 16.78
C THR A 225 -31.52 1.88 15.93
N VAL A 226 -31.49 2.06 14.61
CA VAL A 226 -30.82 1.15 13.67
C VAL A 226 -29.30 1.41 13.71
N VAL A 227 -28.53 0.34 13.82
CA VAL A 227 -27.07 0.36 13.92
C VAL A 227 -26.45 -0.64 12.96
N VAL A 228 -25.22 -0.36 12.51
CA VAL A 228 -24.41 -1.32 11.75
C VAL A 228 -23.64 -2.19 12.74
N ILE A 229 -23.79 -3.51 12.65
CA ILE A 229 -22.97 -4.46 13.39
C ILE A 229 -21.63 -4.60 12.68
N ILE A 230 -20.59 -4.52 13.50
CA ILE A 230 -19.23 -4.78 13.07
C ILE A 230 -19.00 -6.29 13.13
N ASP A 231 -18.92 -6.90 11.96
CA ASP A 231 -18.58 -8.30 11.77
C ASP A 231 -17.31 -8.39 10.93
N ASP A 232 -16.23 -8.94 11.51
CA ASP A 232 -14.94 -9.05 10.85
C ASP A 232 -15.01 -10.00 9.63
N ASN A 233 -15.98 -10.93 9.60
CA ASN A 233 -16.15 -11.95 8.57
C ASN A 233 -17.31 -11.65 7.60
N ALA A 234 -17.90 -10.46 7.64
CA ALA A 234 -18.96 -10.13 6.68
C ALA A 234 -18.43 -10.15 5.23
N PRO A 235 -19.13 -10.80 4.27
CA PRO A 235 -18.72 -10.87 2.88
C PRO A 235 -18.83 -9.49 2.18
N PRO A 236 -18.18 -9.29 1.02
CA PRO A 236 -18.32 -8.06 0.24
C PRO A 236 -19.77 -7.66 0.02
N LEU A 237 -20.04 -6.34 0.03
CA LEU A 237 -21.37 -5.73 -0.12
C LEU A 237 -22.35 -5.99 1.05
N SER A 238 -21.98 -6.83 2.02
CA SER A 238 -22.84 -7.15 3.16
C SER A 238 -22.58 -6.22 4.34
N TRP A 239 -23.58 -5.41 4.68
CA TRP A 239 -23.56 -4.53 5.85
C TRP A 239 -24.55 -5.05 6.89
N PRO A 240 -24.12 -5.81 7.91
CA PRO A 240 -25.04 -6.38 8.88
C PRO A 240 -25.71 -5.26 9.69
N LEU A 241 -27.04 -5.18 9.62
CA LEU A 241 -27.83 -4.19 10.35
C LEU A 241 -28.51 -4.83 11.56
N ALA A 242 -28.72 -4.01 12.59
CA ALA A 242 -29.42 -4.40 13.80
C ALA A 242 -30.14 -3.23 14.42
N ILE A 243 -31.04 -3.52 15.36
CA ILE A 243 -31.78 -2.51 16.11
C ILE A 243 -31.48 -2.65 17.58
N VAL A 244 -31.23 -1.52 18.25
CA VAL A 244 -31.03 -1.49 19.69
C VAL A 244 -32.35 -1.86 20.37
N ASP A 245 -32.40 -3.01 21.01
CA ASP A 245 -33.57 -3.48 21.77
C ASP A 245 -33.51 -2.95 23.21
N LYS A 246 -32.36 -3.11 23.88
CA LYS A 246 -32.16 -2.67 25.27
C LYS A 246 -30.80 -2.01 25.45
N VAL A 247 -30.76 -1.06 26.36
CA VAL A 247 -29.57 -0.26 26.71
C VAL A 247 -29.16 -0.62 28.13
N HIS A 248 -27.89 -0.95 28.35
CA HIS A 248 -27.35 -1.30 29.66
C HIS A 248 -26.38 -0.20 30.13
N PRO A 249 -26.87 0.81 30.87
CA PRO A 249 -26.02 1.86 31.42
C PRO A 249 -25.15 1.31 32.56
N SER A 250 -23.91 1.79 32.62
CA SER A 250 -22.99 1.53 33.75
C SER A 250 -23.31 2.44 34.95
N ARG A 251 -22.61 2.24 36.07
CA ARG A 251 -22.80 3.03 37.31
C ARG A 251 -22.60 4.54 37.12
N ASP A 252 -21.84 4.95 36.13
CA ASP A 252 -21.56 6.33 35.74
C ASP A 252 -22.58 6.90 34.73
N GLY A 253 -23.68 6.17 34.44
CA GLY A 253 -24.72 6.59 33.49
C GLY A 253 -24.34 6.42 32.01
N VAL A 254 -23.14 5.90 31.71
CA VAL A 254 -22.68 5.70 30.33
C VAL A 254 -23.07 4.31 29.81
N THR A 255 -23.78 4.26 28.69
CA THR A 255 -24.08 3.00 28.01
C THR A 255 -22.85 2.44 27.31
N ARG A 256 -22.35 1.30 27.80
CA ARG A 256 -21.24 0.55 27.18
C ARG A 256 -21.67 -0.77 26.56
N VAL A 257 -22.88 -1.25 26.86
CA VAL A 257 -23.43 -2.49 26.31
C VAL A 257 -24.86 -2.25 25.88
N VAL A 258 -25.22 -2.78 24.71
CA VAL A 258 -26.57 -2.77 24.17
C VAL A 258 -26.97 -4.18 23.76
N THR A 259 -28.22 -4.54 24.01
CA THR A 259 -28.82 -5.72 23.37
C THR A 259 -29.33 -5.28 22.01
N VAL A 260 -28.89 -5.96 20.95
CA VAL A 260 -29.30 -5.67 19.58
C VAL A 260 -30.08 -6.85 19.00
N ARG A 261 -31.13 -6.54 18.23
CA ARG A 261 -31.94 -7.50 17.49
C ARG A 261 -31.54 -7.47 16.02
N THR A 262 -31.23 -8.64 15.47
CA THR A 262 -30.92 -8.88 14.05
C THR A 262 -31.97 -9.82 13.46
N ALA A 263 -31.98 -10.00 12.14
CA ALA A 263 -32.81 -11.01 11.48
C ALA A 263 -32.52 -12.44 11.96
N ARG A 264 -31.32 -12.71 12.48
CA ARG A 264 -30.89 -14.05 12.94
C ARG A 264 -31.13 -14.30 14.43
N GLY A 265 -31.44 -13.26 15.20
CA GLY A 265 -31.62 -13.35 16.64
C GLY A 265 -31.16 -12.11 17.40
N THR A 266 -31.24 -12.18 18.72
CA THR A 266 -30.95 -11.09 19.65
C THR A 266 -29.68 -11.40 20.44
N TYR A 267 -28.73 -10.47 20.46
CA TYR A 267 -27.43 -10.66 21.13
C TYR A 267 -26.99 -9.40 21.87
N ALA A 268 -26.28 -9.56 22.97
CA ALA A 268 -25.63 -8.44 23.66
C ALA A 268 -24.33 -8.06 22.92
N ARG A 269 -24.16 -6.79 22.62
CA ARG A 269 -22.95 -6.25 21.97
C ARG A 269 -22.40 -5.06 22.75
N PRO A 270 -21.07 -4.96 22.90
CA PRO A 270 -20.46 -3.77 23.45
C PRO A 270 -20.68 -2.60 22.49
N VAL A 271 -21.06 -1.45 23.04
CA VAL A 271 -21.01 -0.16 22.35
C VAL A 271 -19.54 0.22 22.30
N VAL A 272 -18.86 -0.24 21.25
CA VAL A 272 -17.47 0.14 21.02
C VAL A 272 -17.45 1.60 20.57
N ARG A 273 -17.39 2.54 21.53
CA ARG A 273 -16.99 3.94 21.28
C ARG A 273 -15.51 4.05 20.87
N GLY A 274 -14.77 2.94 20.91
CA GLY A 274 -13.32 2.89 20.78
C GLY A 274 -12.83 2.02 19.63
N TYR A 275 -13.38 2.13 18.42
CA TYR A 275 -12.67 1.60 17.25
C TYR A 275 -11.32 2.30 17.07
N GLN A 276 -11.17 3.51 17.64
CA GLN A 276 -9.90 4.20 17.82
C GLN A 276 -8.84 3.34 18.51
N SER A 277 -9.14 2.49 19.49
CA SER A 277 -8.10 1.69 20.16
C SER A 277 -7.66 0.50 19.30
N ARG A 278 -8.59 -0.19 18.63
CA ARG A 278 -8.25 -1.29 17.69
C ARG A 278 -7.61 -0.77 16.40
N ALA A 279 -8.08 0.36 15.86
CA ALA A 279 -7.49 0.97 14.68
C ALA A 279 -6.19 1.71 14.99
N ALA A 280 -6.03 2.34 16.15
CA ALA A 280 -4.72 2.83 16.57
C ALA A 280 -3.75 1.67 16.80
N ALA A 281 -4.20 0.55 17.36
CA ALA A 281 -3.37 -0.66 17.45
C ALA A 281 -2.99 -1.21 16.07
N LEU A 282 -3.93 -1.26 15.12
CA LEU A 282 -3.67 -1.73 13.76
C LEU A 282 -2.79 -0.74 12.96
N VAL A 283 -3.03 0.56 13.10
CA VAL A 283 -2.19 1.62 12.51
C VAL A 283 -0.80 1.59 13.13
N LYS A 284 -0.69 1.36 14.44
CA LYS A 284 0.59 1.19 15.12
C LYS A 284 1.33 -0.04 14.61
N GLN A 285 0.67 -1.18 14.47
CA GLN A 285 1.25 -2.38 13.85
C GLN A 285 1.69 -2.12 12.40
N PHE A 286 0.90 -1.37 11.63
CA PHE A 286 1.23 -1.00 10.25
C PHE A 286 2.44 -0.06 10.18
N GLN A 287 2.53 0.89 11.11
CA GLN A 287 3.64 1.82 11.26
C GLN A 287 4.91 1.06 11.67
N GLU A 288 4.82 0.17 12.66
CA GLU A 288 5.91 -0.72 13.09
C GLU A 288 6.41 -1.59 11.94
N LEU A 289 5.51 -2.15 11.12
CA LEU A 289 5.88 -2.89 9.92
C LEU A 289 6.52 -2.00 8.84
N GLN A 290 6.04 -0.77 8.65
CA GLN A 290 6.67 0.19 7.72
C GLN A 290 8.08 0.57 8.18
N ASP A 291 8.25 0.85 9.47
CA ASP A 291 9.55 1.20 10.05
C ASP A 291 10.53 0.02 9.93
N GLN A 292 10.06 -1.23 10.13
CA GLN A 292 10.86 -2.44 9.87
C GLN A 292 11.28 -2.58 8.41
N ILE A 293 10.37 -2.29 7.46
CA ILE A 293 10.68 -2.34 6.02
C ILE A 293 11.70 -1.25 5.65
N GLU A 294 11.54 -0.02 6.16
CA GLU A 294 12.49 1.07 5.93
C GLU A 294 13.87 0.75 6.51
N GLN A 295 13.93 0.20 7.72
CA GLN A 295 15.17 -0.24 8.34
C GLN A 295 15.84 -1.34 7.52
N ALA A 296 15.10 -2.37 7.10
CA ALA A 296 15.63 -3.44 6.27
C ALA A 296 16.16 -2.93 4.92
N ASN A 297 15.47 -1.95 4.29
CA ASN A 297 15.95 -1.33 3.06
C ASN A 297 17.22 -0.51 3.26
N LEU A 298 17.32 0.21 4.38
CA LEU A 298 18.53 0.97 4.74
C LEU A 298 19.72 0.02 4.93
N GLU A 299 19.53 -1.06 5.70
CA GLU A 299 20.53 -2.11 5.89
C GLU A 299 20.95 -2.74 4.57
N LEU A 300 19.99 -3.06 3.69
CA LEU A 300 20.31 -3.63 2.38
C LEU A 300 21.09 -2.65 1.49
N SER A 301 20.84 -1.35 1.60
CA SER A 301 21.60 -0.30 0.91
C SER A 301 23.03 -0.18 1.45
N THR A 302 23.22 -0.23 2.77
CA THR A 302 24.55 -0.15 3.38
C THR A 302 25.36 -1.40 3.08
N PHE A 303 24.75 -2.59 3.10
CA PHE A 303 25.41 -3.83 2.67
C PHE A 303 25.85 -3.76 1.21
N ARG A 304 25.01 -3.25 0.30
CA ARG A 304 25.41 -3.06 -1.10
C ARG A 304 26.58 -2.10 -1.26
N PHE A 305 26.55 -0.97 -0.55
CA PHE A 305 27.64 0.00 -0.55
C PHE A 305 28.95 -0.60 -0.03
N LEU A 306 28.89 -1.33 1.09
CA LEU A 306 30.05 -2.02 1.67
C LEU A 306 30.60 -3.10 0.73
N ALA A 307 29.72 -3.90 0.12
CA ALA A 307 30.12 -4.91 -0.86
C ALA A 307 30.81 -4.27 -2.09
N GLU A 308 30.34 -3.12 -2.53
CA GLU A 308 30.97 -2.38 -3.62
C GLU A 308 32.34 -1.82 -3.20
N GLN A 309 32.48 -1.28 -1.99
CA GLN A 309 33.79 -0.85 -1.48
C GLN A 309 34.77 -2.02 -1.29
N GLU A 310 34.31 -3.16 -0.79
CA GLU A 310 35.12 -4.37 -0.69
C GLU A 310 35.66 -4.80 -2.05
N LYS A 311 34.82 -4.78 -3.08
CA LYS A 311 35.24 -5.10 -4.45
C LYS A 311 36.39 -4.22 -4.95
N HIS A 312 36.45 -2.96 -4.51
CA HIS A 312 37.54 -2.04 -4.84
C HIS A 312 38.76 -2.19 -3.91
N ALA A 313 38.56 -2.64 -2.67
CA ALA A 313 39.63 -2.82 -1.68
C ALA A 313 40.40 -4.13 -1.86
N ILE A 314 39.74 -5.21 -2.32
CA ILE A 314 40.33 -6.53 -2.53
C ILE A 314 41.60 -6.47 -3.42
N PRO A 315 41.61 -5.81 -4.59
CA PRO A 315 42.80 -5.74 -5.43
C PRO A 315 44.01 -5.11 -4.71
N ARG A 316 43.79 -4.04 -3.94
CA ARG A 316 44.88 -3.37 -3.19
C ARG A 316 45.44 -4.24 -2.07
N ARG A 317 44.59 -5.01 -1.39
CA ARG A 317 45.03 -5.97 -0.38
C ARG A 317 45.84 -7.10 -1.01
N ILE A 318 45.40 -7.62 -2.16
CA ILE A 318 46.13 -8.65 -2.92
C ILE A 318 47.50 -8.11 -3.36
N GLU A 319 47.56 -6.89 -3.87
CA GLU A 319 48.81 -6.24 -4.29
C GLU A 319 49.81 -6.12 -3.12
N SER A 320 49.38 -5.55 -1.99
CA SER A 320 50.22 -5.45 -0.78
C SER A 320 50.71 -6.82 -0.28
N LEU A 321 49.83 -7.84 -0.25
CA LEU A 321 50.23 -9.18 0.15
C LEU A 321 51.23 -9.81 -0.83
N THR A 322 51.07 -9.53 -2.13
CA THR A 322 51.99 -10.01 -3.17
C THR A 322 53.38 -9.36 -3.02
N GLU A 323 53.42 -8.07 -2.70
CA GLU A 323 54.67 -7.35 -2.39
C GLU A 323 55.38 -7.90 -1.15
N ASP A 324 54.63 -8.26 -0.10
CA ASP A 324 55.22 -8.83 1.11
C ASP A 324 55.75 -10.25 0.86
N VAL A 325 55.01 -11.08 0.13
CA VAL A 325 55.46 -12.43 -0.24
C VAL A 325 56.69 -12.40 -1.12
N THR A 326 56.75 -11.50 -2.10
CA THR A 326 57.93 -11.34 -2.97
C THR A 326 59.16 -10.91 -2.16
N ARG A 327 59.01 -9.94 -1.25
CA ARG A 327 60.08 -9.50 -0.35
C ARG A 327 60.58 -10.63 0.56
N GLN A 328 59.68 -11.44 1.10
CA GLN A 328 60.06 -12.62 1.89
C GLN A 328 60.81 -13.65 1.05
N THR A 329 60.33 -13.92 -0.16
CA THR A 329 60.95 -14.88 -1.09
C THR A 329 62.38 -14.45 -1.48
N GLU A 330 62.59 -13.15 -1.73
CA GLU A 330 63.92 -12.59 -2.00
C GLU A 330 64.85 -12.69 -0.79
N ARG A 331 64.33 -12.41 0.41
CA ARG A 331 65.09 -12.54 1.65
C ARG A 331 65.51 -13.99 1.90
N GLU A 332 64.61 -14.95 1.68
CA GLU A 332 64.93 -16.38 1.78
C GLU A 332 65.99 -16.81 0.77
N ARG A 333 65.87 -16.39 -0.50
CA ARG A 333 66.91 -16.66 -1.51
C ARG A 333 68.27 -16.08 -1.11
N ALA A 334 68.31 -14.87 -0.58
CA ALA A 334 69.56 -14.25 -0.12
C ALA A 334 70.17 -15.02 1.06
N LEU A 335 69.34 -15.47 2.01
CA LEU A 335 69.77 -16.30 3.14
C LEU A 335 70.28 -17.67 2.68
N GLN A 336 69.59 -18.33 1.75
CA GLN A 336 70.02 -19.61 1.16
C GLN A 336 71.37 -19.46 0.44
N LYS A 337 71.56 -18.38 -0.32
CA LYS A 337 72.84 -18.09 -0.98
C LYS A 337 73.96 -17.89 0.04
N ARG A 338 73.72 -17.08 1.08
CA ARG A 338 74.69 -16.84 2.16
C ARG A 338 75.01 -18.11 2.95
N TYR A 339 74.02 -18.97 3.15
CA TYR A 339 74.21 -20.27 3.79
C TYR A 339 75.10 -21.18 2.94
N ALA A 340 74.88 -21.25 1.62
CA ALA A 340 75.73 -22.01 0.70
C ALA A 340 77.18 -21.47 0.66
N GLU A 341 77.36 -20.14 0.67
CA GLU A 341 78.68 -19.50 0.77
C GLU A 341 79.38 -19.87 2.09
N LEU A 342 78.67 -19.81 3.22
CA LEU A 342 79.20 -20.20 4.53
C LEU A 342 79.53 -21.69 4.60
N GLN A 343 78.72 -22.57 3.99
CA GLN A 343 79.04 -24.00 3.89
C GLN A 343 80.33 -24.23 3.10
N THR A 344 80.51 -23.51 1.99
CA THR A 344 81.74 -23.62 1.19
C THR A 344 82.95 -23.14 1.99
N GLN A 345 82.83 -22.03 2.72
CA GLN A 345 83.88 -21.54 3.63
C GLN A 345 84.18 -22.53 4.75
N LEU A 346 83.16 -23.22 5.29
CA LEU A 346 83.32 -24.22 6.34
C LEU A 346 84.01 -25.49 5.80
N GLU A 347 83.67 -25.92 4.58
CA GLU A 347 84.37 -27.02 3.89
C GLU A 347 85.83 -26.68 3.57
N ASP A 348 86.11 -25.45 3.12
CA ASP A 348 87.47 -24.96 2.88
C ASP A 348 88.27 -24.85 4.19
N LEU A 349 87.63 -24.39 5.26
CA LEU A 349 88.22 -24.38 6.59
C LEU A 349 88.47 -25.81 7.10
N GLN A 350 87.55 -26.75 6.89
CA GLN A 350 87.74 -28.17 7.25
C GLN A 350 88.84 -28.85 6.41
N LYS A 351 88.98 -28.51 5.13
CA LYS A 351 90.12 -28.95 4.28
C LYS A 351 91.44 -28.32 4.73
N SER A 352 91.42 -27.07 5.21
CA SER A 352 92.59 -26.40 5.81
C SER A 352 92.92 -26.92 7.22
N ASN A 353 91.91 -27.35 7.98
CA ASN A 353 91.99 -28.03 9.27
C ASN A 353 91.99 -29.55 9.13
N GLY A 354 92.55 -30.07 8.04
CA GLY A 354 92.98 -31.46 7.89
C GLY A 354 94.08 -31.88 8.89
N THR A 355 94.10 -31.29 10.08
CA THR A 355 94.69 -31.74 11.35
C THR A 355 93.92 -31.11 12.54
N ALA A 356 92.65 -31.46 12.79
CA ALA A 356 92.04 -31.45 14.12
C ALA A 356 90.65 -32.12 14.15
N GLU A 357 90.46 -32.99 15.14
CA GLU A 357 89.30 -33.86 15.41
C GLU A 357 87.94 -33.14 15.61
N PRO A 358 86.80 -33.86 15.48
CA PRO A 358 85.47 -33.26 15.55
C PRO A 358 85.06 -32.97 17.00
N MET A 359 84.62 -31.74 17.27
CA MET A 359 83.81 -31.44 18.46
C MET A 359 82.33 -31.40 18.08
N ASP A 360 81.63 -32.41 18.58
CA ASP A 360 80.18 -32.55 18.59
C ASP A 360 79.57 -31.40 19.41
N VAL A 361 78.78 -30.54 18.77
CA VAL A 361 77.93 -29.55 19.47
C VAL A 361 76.53 -29.67 18.91
N ASP A 362 75.77 -30.54 19.58
CA ASP A 362 74.33 -30.67 19.49
C ASP A 362 73.66 -29.35 19.91
N MET A 363 73.18 -28.57 18.94
CA MET A 363 72.27 -27.43 19.16
C MET A 363 70.87 -27.76 18.66
N ARG A 364 70.19 -28.67 19.35
CA ARG A 364 68.73 -28.68 19.40
C ARG A 364 68.24 -27.54 20.29
N THR A 365 68.08 -26.35 19.73
CA THR A 365 67.27 -25.31 20.36
C THR A 365 65.88 -25.30 19.70
N LYS A 366 64.90 -25.81 20.44
CA LYS A 366 63.47 -25.73 20.12
C LYS A 366 63.10 -24.27 19.91
N VAL A 367 62.50 -23.96 18.76
CA VAL A 367 61.76 -22.72 18.55
C VAL A 367 60.30 -23.01 18.88
N ASP A 368 59.86 -22.53 20.04
CA ASP A 368 58.44 -22.48 20.40
C ASP A 368 57.72 -21.50 19.46
N VAL A 369 56.83 -22.05 18.64
CA VAL A 369 55.82 -21.28 17.91
C VAL A 369 54.65 -21.07 18.88
N LYS A 370 54.47 -19.84 19.35
CA LYS A 370 53.20 -19.43 19.99
C LYS A 370 52.19 -19.14 18.88
N GLU A 371 51.09 -19.89 18.93
CA GLU A 371 49.83 -19.63 18.20
C GLU A 371 49.21 -18.28 18.59
#